data_AF-S9UI01-F1
#
_entry.id   AF-S9UI01-F1
#
_cell.length_a   1.000
_cell.length_b   1.000
_cell.length_c   1.000
_cell.angle_alpha   90.00
_cell.angle_beta   90.00
_cell.angle_gamma   90.00
#
_symmetry.space_group_name_H-M   'P 1'
#
loop_
_entity.id
_entity.type
_entity.pdbx_description
1 polymer ?
#
loop_
_entity_poly.entity_id
_entity_poly.type
_entity_poly.pdbx_seq_one_letter_code
_entity_poly.pdbx_strand_id
1 'polypeptide(L)'
;MVATRAVYPAGLAYVERAALLVQLRQEERRWQQCHADPSLAQLYHDHAQARHADVNLNEGEEESQTRYQASKKKKFVKLSDDDLLIDWYDVLKLEQQDGATEEQIRNAYRRRCLETHPDKQRNHSDELFKQVQRAFDILGDPEVRLTYDSSRPFDDAIPEETLGDKDFYATFAPVFERNKKWSRDSALPSLGTDATPIKDVVRFYDRWNSYQSWRDFSHAADLEEIHEDMPREEKRFYLRENERQLAHFKREEQQRIRALVERARKNDPRLQRQRQAEDDKRRREVEARDAFRAKLQNEQQQKRLEQEERERAKKEAERRAAQEIKDAMRQAHTDVVALFVSHQLLDEASSNKLFCTVVRQSNITWLFSKINQLAAAQQVLARLQGLSTARVPRHSTTLDSAVAADATADEEEKQEVEVVLVFNAIIHEKEREVGFTRYGDPVKKAPAAKQPAAATSAAAAGAPAPAW
;
A
#
# COMPACT_ATOMS: atom_id res chain seq x y z
N MET A 1 5.61 45.97 -21.34
CA MET A 1 5.50 45.09 -20.15
C MET A 1 4.07 44.59 -20.06
N VAL A 2 3.80 43.37 -20.48
CA VAL A 2 2.47 42.75 -20.34
C VAL A 2 2.38 42.21 -18.92
N ALA A 3 1.55 42.84 -18.08
CA ALA A 3 1.34 42.39 -16.71
C ALA A 3 0.54 41.09 -16.72
N THR A 4 1.21 39.96 -16.54
CA THR A 4 0.58 38.66 -16.29
C THR A 4 -0.12 38.70 -14.94
N ARG A 5 -1.44 38.89 -14.95
CA ARG A 5 -2.29 38.74 -13.74
C ARG A 5 -2.37 37.26 -13.38
N ALA A 6 -1.82 36.90 -12.22
CA ALA A 6 -2.02 35.58 -11.63
C ALA A 6 -3.49 35.39 -11.25
N VAL A 7 -4.16 34.43 -11.88
CA VAL A 7 -5.53 34.00 -11.52
C VAL A 7 -5.40 32.88 -10.51
N TYR A 8 -5.81 33.13 -9.27
CA TYR A 8 -5.88 32.10 -8.24
C TYR A 8 -7.22 31.37 -8.31
N PRO A 9 -7.26 30.04 -8.17
CA PRO A 9 -8.51 29.29 -8.13
C PRO A 9 -9.29 29.68 -6.87
N ALA A 10 -10.51 30.16 -7.05
CA ALA A 10 -11.39 30.48 -5.93
C ALA A 10 -11.85 29.17 -5.26
N GLY A 11 -11.66 29.06 -3.94
CA GLY A 11 -12.08 27.88 -3.18
C GLY A 11 -13.59 27.64 -3.24
N LEU A 12 -14.02 26.39 -3.00
CA LEU A 12 -15.43 25.97 -3.03
C LEU A 12 -16.36 26.93 -2.26
N ALA A 13 -15.94 27.39 -1.08
CA ALA A 13 -16.70 28.35 -0.28
C ALA A 13 -16.96 29.70 -0.97
N TYR A 14 -16.02 30.18 -1.81
CA TYR A 14 -16.23 31.39 -2.61
C TYR A 14 -17.21 31.12 -3.76
N VAL A 15 -17.11 29.95 -4.40
CA VAL A 15 -18.03 29.55 -5.49
C VAL A 15 -19.45 29.39 -4.96
N GLU A 16 -19.64 28.74 -3.82
CA GLU A 16 -20.94 28.58 -3.15
C GLU A 16 -21.52 29.93 -2.73
N ARG A 17 -20.69 30.81 -2.14
CA ARG A 17 -21.12 32.17 -1.77
C ARG A 17 -21.48 33.01 -3.00
N ALA A 18 -20.73 32.89 -4.09
CA ALA A 18 -21.03 33.59 -5.34
C ALA A 18 -22.32 33.07 -5.98
N ALA A 19 -22.53 31.74 -5.98
CA ALA A 19 -23.76 31.12 -6.46
C ALA A 19 -24.98 31.58 -5.64
N LEU A 20 -24.86 31.61 -4.32
CA LEU A 20 -25.92 32.07 -3.41
C LEU A 20 -26.23 33.57 -3.64
N LEU A 21 -25.22 34.42 -3.83
CA LEU A 21 -25.43 35.84 -4.13
C LEU A 21 -26.10 36.06 -5.50
N VAL A 22 -25.78 35.22 -6.49
CA VAL A 22 -26.45 35.26 -7.80
C VAL A 22 -27.91 34.82 -7.67
N GLN A 23 -28.20 33.79 -6.87
CA GLN A 23 -29.56 33.34 -6.57
C GLN A 23 -30.37 34.44 -5.87
N LEU A 24 -29.84 35.04 -4.81
CA LEU A 24 -30.50 36.13 -4.10
C LEU A 24 -30.82 37.32 -5.00
N ARG A 25 -29.88 37.73 -5.88
CA ARG A 25 -30.15 38.79 -6.86
C ARG A 25 -31.23 38.42 -7.88
N GLN A 26 -31.28 37.15 -8.29
CA GLN A 26 -32.32 36.68 -9.19
C GLN A 26 -33.69 36.68 -8.49
N GLU A 27 -33.74 36.29 -7.22
CA GLU A 27 -34.94 36.34 -6.40
C GLU A 27 -35.40 37.79 -6.19
N GLU A 28 -34.51 38.71 -5.83
CA GLU A 28 -34.83 40.15 -5.71
C GLU A 28 -35.41 40.71 -7.02
N ARG A 29 -34.82 40.37 -8.18
CA ARG A 29 -35.36 40.79 -9.48
C ARG A 29 -36.73 40.18 -9.76
N ARG A 30 -36.95 38.91 -9.41
CA ARG A 30 -38.27 38.27 -9.54
C ARG A 30 -39.29 38.96 -8.64
N TRP A 31 -38.94 39.25 -7.40
CA TRP A 31 -39.79 40.01 -6.48
C TRP A 31 -40.15 41.39 -7.02
N GLN A 32 -39.17 42.13 -7.56
CA GLN A 32 -39.40 43.42 -8.20
C GLN A 32 -40.31 43.31 -9.43
N GLN A 33 -40.14 42.28 -10.25
CA GLN A 33 -41.00 42.02 -11.41
C GLN A 33 -42.44 41.64 -10.99
N CYS A 34 -42.60 40.80 -9.98
CA CYS A 34 -43.92 40.46 -9.42
C CYS A 34 -44.61 41.65 -8.75
N HIS A 35 -43.84 42.59 -8.18
CA HIS A 35 -44.38 43.84 -7.65
C HIS A 35 -44.78 44.84 -8.75
N ALA A 36 -44.07 44.84 -9.88
CA ALA A 36 -44.42 45.67 -11.04
C ALA A 36 -45.64 45.12 -11.79
N ASP A 37 -45.72 43.81 -11.99
CA ASP A 37 -46.82 43.11 -12.66
C ASP A 37 -47.30 41.91 -11.81
N PRO A 38 -48.45 42.04 -11.11
CA PRO A 38 -48.96 41.01 -10.19
C PRO A 38 -49.32 39.68 -10.86
N SER A 39 -49.56 39.65 -12.18
CA SER A 39 -49.87 38.44 -12.95
C SER A 39 -48.65 37.53 -13.14
N LEU A 40 -47.42 38.06 -13.05
CA LEU A 40 -46.20 37.26 -13.13
C LEU A 40 -46.01 36.38 -11.89
N ALA A 41 -46.57 36.74 -10.74
CA ALA A 41 -46.48 35.95 -9.52
C ALA A 41 -47.20 34.59 -9.67
N GLN A 42 -48.35 34.57 -10.37
CA GLN A 42 -49.07 33.33 -10.69
C GLN A 42 -48.29 32.47 -11.68
N LEU A 43 -47.76 33.07 -12.75
CA LEU A 43 -46.94 32.33 -13.73
C LEU A 43 -45.69 31.70 -13.10
N TYR A 44 -44.99 32.39 -12.20
CA TYR A 44 -43.84 31.82 -11.50
C TYR A 44 -44.23 30.73 -10.50
N HIS A 45 -45.41 30.84 -9.87
CA HIS A 45 -45.96 29.80 -9.01
C HIS A 45 -46.28 28.53 -9.80
N ASP A 46 -46.95 28.68 -10.95
CA ASP A 46 -47.31 27.57 -11.83
C ASP A 46 -46.06 26.87 -12.40
N HIS A 47 -45.04 27.65 -12.77
CA HIS A 47 -43.77 27.10 -13.27
C HIS A 47 -42.95 26.37 -12.20
N ALA A 48 -43.08 26.77 -10.93
CA ALA A 48 -42.48 26.09 -9.78
C ALA A 48 -43.21 24.78 -9.47
N GLN A 49 -44.54 24.79 -9.50
CA GLN A 49 -45.35 23.58 -9.34
C GLN A 49 -45.08 22.56 -10.45
N ALA A 50 -44.94 23.00 -11.71
CA ALA A 50 -44.61 22.12 -12.83
C ALA A 50 -43.25 21.41 -12.66
N ARG A 51 -42.22 22.11 -12.16
CA ARG A 51 -40.91 21.48 -11.85
C ARG A 51 -40.96 20.48 -10.70
N HIS A 52 -41.87 20.67 -9.75
CA HIS A 52 -42.08 19.73 -8.65
C HIS A 52 -42.92 18.51 -9.06
N ALA A 53 -43.77 18.64 -10.09
CA ALA A 53 -44.58 17.55 -10.62
C ALA A 53 -43.76 16.51 -11.41
N ASP A 54 -42.75 16.93 -12.17
CA ASP A 54 -41.92 16.02 -13.00
C ASP A 54 -41.01 15.09 -12.19
N VAL A 55 -40.79 15.37 -10.90
CA VAL A 55 -39.96 14.54 -9.99
C VAL A 55 -40.82 13.53 -9.20
N ASN A 56 -42.14 13.69 -9.15
CA ASN A 56 -42.98 13.06 -8.13
C ASN A 56 -44.10 12.15 -8.69
N LEU A 57 -43.81 11.40 -9.76
CA LEU A 57 -44.77 10.45 -10.34
C LEU A 57 -44.63 9.01 -9.84
N ASN A 58 -43.75 8.73 -8.85
CA ASN A 58 -43.59 7.38 -8.30
C ASN A 58 -43.44 7.29 -6.77
N GLU A 59 -43.49 8.40 -6.01
CA GLU A 59 -43.31 8.40 -4.54
C GLU A 59 -44.59 8.81 -3.78
N GLY A 60 -45.60 9.36 -4.46
CA GLY A 60 -46.77 9.98 -3.82
C GLY A 60 -47.77 9.03 -3.16
N GLU A 61 -47.81 7.74 -3.54
CA GLU A 61 -48.78 6.78 -2.99
C GLU A 61 -48.31 6.13 -1.67
N GLU A 62 -46.99 5.95 -1.48
CA GLU A 62 -46.43 5.39 -0.24
C GLU A 62 -46.30 6.46 0.88
N GLU A 63 -45.93 7.70 0.53
CA GLU A 63 -45.80 8.81 1.50
C GLU A 63 -47.15 9.28 2.06
N SER A 64 -48.21 9.25 1.25
CA SER A 64 -49.54 9.70 1.69
C SER A 64 -50.21 8.70 2.64
N GLN A 65 -49.97 7.40 2.47
CA GLN A 65 -50.39 6.37 3.43
C GLN A 65 -49.62 6.44 4.75
N THR A 66 -48.30 6.68 4.71
CA THR A 66 -47.48 6.87 5.93
C THR A 66 -47.87 8.14 6.69
N ARG A 67 -48.22 9.24 6.00
CA ARG A 67 -48.67 10.49 6.64
C ARG A 67 -50.08 10.40 7.25
N TYR A 68 -50.98 9.62 6.64
CA TYR A 68 -52.33 9.38 7.20
C TYR A 68 -52.29 8.48 8.44
N GLN A 69 -51.41 7.46 8.46
CA GLN A 69 -51.19 6.64 9.65
C GLN A 69 -50.49 7.40 10.80
N ALA A 70 -49.67 8.41 10.50
CA ALA A 70 -49.01 9.26 11.49
C ALA A 70 -49.97 10.18 12.29
N SER A 71 -51.26 10.25 11.91
CA SER A 71 -52.24 11.12 12.58
C SER A 71 -52.92 10.50 13.80
N LYS A 72 -52.82 9.18 14.01
CA LYS A 72 -53.14 8.56 15.29
C LYS A 72 -51.93 8.74 16.22
N LYS A 73 -51.89 9.86 16.94
CA LYS A 73 -50.91 10.08 18.01
C LYS A 73 -50.99 8.89 18.97
N LYS A 74 -49.88 8.17 19.11
CA LYS A 74 -49.73 7.12 20.13
C LYS A 74 -50.10 7.73 21.47
N LYS A 75 -51.12 7.18 22.15
CA LYS A 75 -51.50 7.68 23.47
C LYS A 75 -50.43 7.22 24.45
N PHE A 76 -49.62 8.16 24.93
CA PHE A 76 -48.69 7.90 26.01
C PHE A 76 -49.50 7.74 27.30
N VAL A 77 -49.65 6.51 27.77
CA VAL A 77 -50.22 6.21 29.07
C VAL A 77 -49.08 5.90 30.01
N LYS A 78 -48.86 6.77 31.01
CA LYS A 78 -47.90 6.51 32.08
C LYS A 78 -48.48 5.41 32.97
N LEU A 79 -47.85 4.24 32.95
CA LEU A 79 -48.18 3.15 33.88
C LEU A 79 -47.81 3.62 35.30
N SER A 80 -48.70 3.39 36.25
CA SER A 80 -48.46 3.67 37.67
C SER A 80 -47.58 2.57 38.27
N ASP A 81 -46.88 2.85 39.37
CA ASP A 81 -46.03 1.84 40.05
C ASP A 81 -46.85 0.60 40.46
N ASP A 82 -48.11 0.79 40.88
CA ASP A 82 -49.05 -0.29 41.17
C ASP A 82 -49.35 -1.16 39.94
N ASP A 83 -49.40 -0.54 38.75
CA ASP A 83 -49.64 -1.25 37.50
C ASP A 83 -48.44 -2.14 37.12
N LEU A 84 -47.23 -1.79 37.58
CA LEU A 84 -46.01 -2.57 37.33
C LEU A 84 -45.85 -3.75 38.31
N LEU A 85 -46.46 -3.66 39.49
CA LEU A 85 -46.39 -4.70 40.52
C LEU A 85 -47.44 -5.80 40.35
N ILE A 86 -48.61 -5.46 39.80
CA ILE A 86 -49.74 -6.38 39.66
C ILE A 86 -49.74 -7.04 38.27
N ASP A 87 -49.89 -8.37 38.21
CA ASP A 87 -50.12 -9.07 36.96
C ASP A 87 -51.61 -8.98 36.55
N TRP A 88 -51.90 -8.08 35.61
CA TRP A 88 -53.27 -7.82 35.14
C TRP A 88 -53.87 -9.00 34.37
N TYR A 89 -53.05 -9.89 33.79
CA TYR A 89 -53.55 -11.10 33.14
C TYR A 89 -54.08 -12.10 34.17
N ASP A 90 -53.43 -12.20 35.32
CA ASP A 90 -53.86 -13.05 36.43
C ASP A 90 -55.13 -12.49 37.09
N VAL A 91 -55.25 -11.17 37.21
CA VAL A 91 -56.48 -10.51 37.66
C VAL A 91 -57.65 -10.85 36.73
N LEU A 92 -57.46 -10.84 35.41
CA LEU A 92 -58.49 -11.27 34.45
C LEU A 92 -58.66 -12.79 34.37
N LYS A 93 -57.77 -13.59 35.00
CA LYS A 93 -57.72 -15.06 34.93
C LYS A 93 -57.72 -15.55 33.47
N LEU A 94 -56.83 -15.00 32.67
CA LEU A 94 -56.60 -15.46 31.30
C LEU A 94 -55.68 -16.69 31.30
N GLU A 95 -56.07 -17.73 30.57
CA GLU A 95 -55.29 -18.98 30.46
C GLU A 95 -54.01 -18.79 29.65
N GLN A 96 -54.03 -17.87 28.69
CA GLN A 96 -52.89 -17.49 27.86
C GLN A 96 -52.59 -16.02 28.14
N GLN A 97 -51.43 -15.74 28.70
CA GLN A 97 -50.97 -14.36 28.94
C GLN A 97 -50.33 -13.79 27.66
N ASP A 98 -49.37 -14.51 27.11
CA ASP A 98 -48.62 -14.10 25.91
C ASP A 98 -49.41 -14.44 24.63
N GLY A 99 -49.79 -13.42 23.87
CA GLY A 99 -50.50 -13.59 22.59
C GLY A 99 -52.03 -13.71 22.70
N ALA A 100 -52.63 -13.43 23.87
CA ALA A 100 -54.10 -13.38 24.00
C ALA A 100 -54.73 -12.45 22.95
N THR A 101 -55.81 -12.87 22.32
CA THR A 101 -56.56 -12.04 21.37
C THR A 101 -57.43 -11.01 22.11
N GLU A 102 -57.76 -9.90 21.46
CA GLU A 102 -58.63 -8.87 22.05
C GLU A 102 -59.99 -9.44 22.48
N GLU A 103 -60.53 -10.40 21.73
CA GLU A 103 -61.79 -11.07 22.04
C GLU A 103 -61.71 -11.88 23.33
N GLN A 104 -60.60 -12.61 23.53
CA GLN A 104 -60.35 -13.36 24.77
C GLN A 104 -60.29 -12.42 25.97
N ILE A 105 -59.62 -11.27 25.85
CA ILE A 105 -59.53 -10.26 26.91
C ILE A 105 -60.90 -9.68 27.24
N ARG A 106 -61.69 -9.29 26.22
CA ARG A 106 -63.06 -8.79 26.42
C ARG A 106 -63.99 -9.83 27.05
N ASN A 107 -63.86 -11.10 26.65
CA ASN A 107 -64.66 -12.19 27.21
C ASN A 107 -64.30 -12.45 28.68
N ALA A 108 -63.01 -12.49 29.00
CA ALA A 108 -62.53 -12.63 30.37
C ALA A 108 -62.98 -11.46 31.25
N TYR A 109 -62.87 -10.22 30.76
CA TYR A 109 -63.38 -9.03 31.45
C TYR A 109 -64.88 -9.14 31.76
N ARG A 110 -65.72 -9.45 30.76
CA ARG A 110 -67.17 -9.62 30.96
C ARG A 110 -67.49 -10.67 32.02
N ARG A 111 -66.78 -11.81 31.98
CA ARG A 111 -66.93 -12.88 32.98
C ARG A 111 -66.53 -12.40 34.38
N ARG A 112 -65.36 -11.76 34.50
CA ARG A 112 -64.84 -11.29 35.79
C ARG A 112 -65.68 -10.18 36.39
N CYS A 113 -66.17 -9.22 35.60
CA CYS A 113 -67.12 -8.21 36.06
C CYS A 113 -68.39 -8.82 36.64
N LEU A 114 -68.92 -9.89 36.06
CA LEU A 114 -70.11 -10.57 36.58
C LEU A 114 -69.82 -11.34 37.88
N GLU A 115 -68.61 -11.88 38.03
CA GLU A 115 -68.16 -12.57 39.24
C GLU A 115 -67.92 -11.59 40.39
N THR A 116 -67.25 -10.46 40.13
CA THR A 116 -66.79 -9.49 41.16
C THR A 116 -67.73 -8.30 41.35
N HIS A 117 -68.92 -8.30 40.75
CA HIS A 117 -69.85 -7.18 40.86
C HIS A 117 -70.28 -6.93 42.32
N PRO A 118 -70.19 -5.69 42.84
CA PRO A 118 -70.46 -5.38 44.25
C PRO A 118 -71.89 -5.73 44.68
N ASP A 119 -72.87 -5.61 43.76
CA ASP A 119 -74.27 -5.98 44.00
C ASP A 119 -74.48 -7.49 44.26
N LYS A 120 -73.63 -8.35 43.69
CA LYS A 120 -73.70 -9.80 43.90
C LYS A 120 -72.89 -10.28 45.10
N GLN A 121 -71.93 -9.47 45.56
CA GLN A 121 -71.01 -9.82 46.65
C GLN A 121 -71.15 -8.84 47.82
N ARG A 122 -72.19 -9.05 48.63
CA ARG A 122 -72.58 -8.19 49.75
C ARG A 122 -71.51 -7.95 50.84
N ASN A 123 -70.40 -8.71 50.83
CA ASN A 123 -69.32 -8.71 51.82
C ASN A 123 -67.90 -8.62 51.22
N HIS A 124 -67.73 -8.34 49.92
CA HIS A 124 -66.39 -8.24 49.30
C HIS A 124 -66.05 -6.79 48.97
N SER A 125 -64.76 -6.45 49.08
CA SER A 125 -64.26 -5.10 48.85
C SER A 125 -64.42 -4.70 47.38
N ASP A 126 -64.89 -3.48 47.14
CA ASP A 126 -64.96 -2.82 45.81
C ASP A 126 -63.60 -2.81 45.08
N GLU A 127 -62.52 -3.07 45.80
CA GLU A 127 -61.14 -3.11 45.33
C GLU A 127 -60.94 -4.15 44.21
N LEU A 128 -61.51 -5.35 44.33
CA LEU A 128 -61.36 -6.39 43.30
C LEU A 128 -62.05 -6.00 41.99
N PHE A 129 -63.20 -5.33 42.09
CA PHE A 129 -63.90 -4.82 40.92
C PHE A 129 -63.12 -3.70 40.24
N LYS A 130 -62.56 -2.77 41.03
CA LYS A 130 -61.69 -1.70 40.53
C LYS A 130 -60.41 -2.25 39.86
N GLN A 131 -59.81 -3.29 40.42
CA GLN A 131 -58.67 -3.98 39.80
C GLN A 131 -59.04 -4.65 38.47
N VAL A 132 -60.23 -5.27 38.38
CA VAL A 132 -60.71 -5.85 37.11
C VAL A 132 -60.98 -4.78 36.05
N GLN A 133 -61.50 -3.62 36.45
CA GLN A 133 -61.66 -2.46 35.56
C GLN A 133 -60.30 -1.95 35.08
N ARG A 134 -59.36 -1.70 36.00
CA ARG A 134 -58.00 -1.25 35.68
C ARG A 134 -57.27 -2.23 34.75
N ALA A 135 -57.41 -3.53 35.00
CA ALA A 135 -56.85 -4.58 34.16
C ALA A 135 -57.37 -4.48 32.71
N PHE A 136 -58.65 -4.17 32.53
CA PHE A 136 -59.24 -4.00 31.20
C PHE A 136 -58.84 -2.67 30.54
N ASP A 137 -58.68 -1.59 31.31
CA ASP A 137 -58.19 -0.31 30.78
C ASP A 137 -56.76 -0.46 30.21
N ILE A 138 -55.94 -1.31 30.83
CA ILE A 138 -54.55 -1.56 30.39
C ILE A 138 -54.49 -2.60 29.27
N LEU A 139 -55.18 -3.74 29.42
CA LEU A 139 -55.08 -4.87 28.48
C LEU A 139 -56.03 -4.76 27.29
N GLY A 140 -57.10 -3.96 27.41
CA GLY A 140 -58.11 -3.79 26.37
C GLY A 140 -57.63 -2.96 25.20
N ASP A 141 -56.81 -1.94 25.45
CA ASP A 141 -56.21 -1.10 24.42
C ASP A 141 -54.88 -1.69 23.94
N PRO A 142 -54.71 -2.00 22.63
CA PRO A 142 -53.53 -2.70 22.14
C PRO A 142 -52.24 -1.90 22.34
N GLU A 143 -52.28 -0.56 22.24
CA GLU A 143 -51.09 0.29 22.45
C GLU A 143 -50.63 0.29 23.92
N VAL A 144 -51.59 0.36 24.86
CA VAL A 144 -51.33 0.37 26.30
C VAL A 144 -50.86 -1.01 26.75
N ARG A 145 -51.48 -2.06 26.21
CA ARG A 145 -51.07 -3.44 26.41
C ARG A 145 -49.63 -3.70 25.97
N LEU A 146 -49.21 -3.21 24.81
CA LEU A 146 -47.82 -3.36 24.36
C LEU A 146 -46.83 -2.69 25.31
N THR A 147 -47.21 -1.52 25.86
CA THR A 147 -46.41 -0.80 26.85
C THR A 147 -46.32 -1.58 28.15
N TYR A 148 -47.45 -2.12 28.61
CA TYR A 148 -47.52 -2.97 29.80
C TYR A 148 -46.71 -4.25 29.63
N ASP A 149 -46.91 -4.99 28.55
CA ASP A 149 -46.16 -6.21 28.25
C ASP A 149 -44.66 -5.94 28.26
N SER A 150 -44.21 -4.84 27.65
CA SER A 150 -42.80 -4.43 27.61
C SER A 150 -42.19 -4.07 28.97
N SER A 151 -43.03 -3.69 29.93
CA SER A 151 -42.64 -3.29 31.30
C SER A 151 -42.58 -4.46 32.29
N ARG A 152 -43.15 -5.61 31.92
CA ARG A 152 -43.12 -6.81 32.77
C ARG A 152 -41.68 -7.26 32.99
N PRO A 153 -41.36 -7.85 34.17
CA PRO A 153 -40.02 -8.34 34.46
C PRO A 153 -39.51 -9.29 33.36
N PHE A 154 -38.35 -8.97 32.80
CA PHE A 154 -37.71 -9.75 31.76
C PHE A 154 -36.22 -9.89 32.08
N ASP A 155 -35.69 -11.09 31.91
CA ASP A 155 -34.27 -11.34 32.10
C ASP A 155 -33.48 -10.93 30.85
N ASP A 156 -32.99 -9.68 30.91
CA ASP A 156 -32.20 -9.01 29.88
C ASP A 156 -30.71 -9.40 29.89
N ALA A 157 -30.27 -10.31 30.77
CA ALA A 157 -28.88 -10.69 30.93
C ALA A 157 -28.30 -11.32 29.65
N ILE A 158 -27.11 -10.86 29.27
CA ILE A 158 -26.33 -11.43 28.17
C ILE A 158 -25.28 -12.38 28.78
N PRO A 159 -25.16 -13.63 28.31
CA PRO A 159 -24.13 -14.56 28.75
C PRO A 159 -22.69 -13.99 28.67
N GLU A 160 -21.82 -14.52 29.52
CA GLU A 160 -20.40 -14.15 29.57
C GLU A 160 -19.61 -14.61 28.34
N GLU A 161 -18.46 -13.96 28.11
CA GLU A 161 -17.68 -14.06 26.87
C GLU A 161 -16.89 -15.37 26.72
N THR A 162 -16.68 -16.15 27.77
CA THR A 162 -15.86 -17.37 27.71
C THR A 162 -16.67 -18.58 28.15
N LEU A 163 -17.31 -19.23 27.19
CA LEU A 163 -18.03 -20.49 27.37
C LEU A 163 -17.30 -21.59 26.60
N GLY A 164 -17.22 -22.79 27.18
CA GLY A 164 -16.69 -23.95 26.46
C GLY A 164 -17.63 -24.39 25.34
N ASP A 165 -17.08 -25.06 24.30
CA ASP A 165 -17.83 -25.46 23.09
C ASP A 165 -19.12 -26.25 23.38
N LYS A 166 -19.13 -27.03 24.47
CA LYS A 166 -20.28 -27.86 24.87
C LYS A 166 -21.37 -27.07 25.58
N ASP A 167 -21.02 -25.95 26.20
CA ASP A 167 -21.94 -25.11 26.96
C ASP A 167 -22.56 -24.02 26.09
N PHE A 168 -21.97 -23.72 24.91
CA PHE A 168 -22.44 -22.70 23.98
C PHE A 168 -23.95 -22.79 23.70
N TYR A 169 -24.43 -23.94 23.22
CA TYR A 169 -25.83 -24.10 22.87
C TYR A 169 -26.74 -24.05 24.10
N ALA A 170 -26.32 -24.64 25.22
CA ALA A 170 -27.09 -24.64 26.46
C ALA A 170 -27.28 -23.23 27.03
N THR A 171 -26.29 -22.35 26.86
CA THR A 171 -26.35 -20.99 27.38
C THR A 171 -26.99 -20.00 26.40
N PHE A 172 -26.61 -20.02 25.11
CA PHE A 172 -27.09 -19.02 24.15
C PHE A 172 -28.46 -19.34 23.53
N ALA A 173 -28.81 -20.62 23.31
CA ALA A 173 -30.10 -20.98 22.73
C ALA A 173 -31.30 -20.44 23.54
N PRO A 174 -31.40 -20.64 24.87
CA PRO A 174 -32.54 -20.12 25.64
C PRO A 174 -32.60 -18.59 25.63
N VAL A 175 -31.45 -17.91 25.56
CA VAL A 175 -31.40 -16.44 25.51
C VAL A 175 -31.95 -15.92 24.17
N PHE A 176 -31.61 -16.56 23.05
CA PHE A 176 -32.18 -16.20 21.74
C PHE A 176 -33.69 -16.50 21.66
N GLU A 177 -34.13 -17.65 22.16
CA GLU A 177 -35.57 -17.99 22.17
C GLU A 177 -36.37 -17.04 23.07
N ARG A 178 -35.82 -16.64 24.22
CA ARG A 178 -36.46 -15.66 25.10
C ARG A 178 -36.60 -14.30 24.41
N ASN A 179 -35.56 -13.83 23.73
CA ASN A 179 -35.60 -12.54 23.03
C ASN A 179 -36.50 -12.57 21.78
N LYS A 180 -36.78 -13.74 21.21
CA LYS A 180 -37.70 -13.90 20.06
C LYS A 180 -39.10 -13.32 20.33
N LYS A 181 -39.55 -13.34 21.60
CA LYS A 181 -40.83 -12.75 22.05
C LYS A 181 -41.01 -11.30 21.58
N TRP A 182 -39.94 -10.50 21.62
CA TRP A 182 -39.99 -9.08 21.30
C TRP A 182 -39.80 -8.78 19.81
N SER A 183 -39.65 -9.80 18.96
CA SER A 183 -39.39 -9.58 17.54
C SER A 183 -40.65 -9.18 16.79
N ARG A 184 -40.51 -8.20 15.89
CA ARG A 184 -41.53 -7.92 14.86
C ARG A 184 -41.65 -9.05 13.85
N ASP A 185 -40.61 -9.86 13.73
CA ASP A 185 -40.50 -10.92 12.76
C ASP A 185 -40.81 -12.29 13.39
N SER A 186 -42.00 -12.81 13.10
CA SER A 186 -42.43 -14.13 13.60
C SER A 186 -41.60 -15.30 13.06
N ALA A 187 -40.93 -15.11 11.93
CA ALA A 187 -40.15 -16.14 11.23
C ALA A 187 -38.66 -16.19 11.61
N LEU A 188 -38.27 -15.73 12.82
CA LEU A 188 -36.89 -15.80 13.28
C LEU A 188 -36.39 -17.26 13.41
N PRO A 189 -35.26 -17.62 12.76
CA PRO A 189 -34.66 -18.95 12.93
C PRO A 189 -34.13 -19.18 14.34
N SER A 190 -34.15 -20.44 14.78
CA SER A 190 -33.49 -20.87 16.02
C SER A 190 -31.98 -21.07 15.80
N LEU A 191 -31.19 -21.06 16.88
CA LEU A 191 -29.72 -21.18 16.87
C LEU A 191 -29.24 -22.52 16.25
N GLY A 192 -30.07 -23.56 16.35
CA GLY A 192 -29.80 -24.89 15.82
C GLY A 192 -28.89 -25.73 16.71
N THR A 193 -28.19 -26.67 16.09
CA THR A 193 -27.25 -27.60 16.75
C THR A 193 -25.90 -27.61 16.02
N ASP A 194 -24.91 -28.35 16.53
CA ASP A 194 -23.60 -28.44 15.89
C ASP A 194 -23.63 -29.05 14.48
N ALA A 195 -24.68 -29.83 14.17
CA ALA A 195 -24.89 -30.42 12.86
C ALA A 195 -25.54 -29.48 11.83
N THR A 196 -25.99 -28.29 12.24
CA THR A 196 -26.64 -27.34 11.34
C THR A 196 -25.65 -26.84 10.28
N PRO A 197 -26.03 -26.82 8.99
CA PRO A 197 -25.12 -26.40 7.92
C PRO A 197 -24.79 -24.92 8.05
N ILE A 198 -23.54 -24.56 7.71
CA ILE A 198 -23.00 -23.20 7.85
C ILE A 198 -23.86 -22.14 7.14
N LYS A 199 -24.53 -22.50 6.03
CA LYS A 199 -25.44 -21.58 5.31
C LYS A 199 -26.60 -21.11 6.19
N ASP A 200 -27.18 -22.02 6.96
CA ASP A 200 -28.30 -21.69 7.86
C ASP A 200 -27.81 -20.92 9.08
N VAL A 201 -26.58 -21.19 9.53
CA VAL A 201 -25.92 -20.41 10.60
C VAL A 201 -25.71 -18.97 10.17
N VAL A 202 -25.21 -18.73 8.95
CA VAL A 202 -25.05 -17.38 8.41
C VAL A 202 -26.40 -16.68 8.29
N ARG A 203 -27.43 -17.36 7.75
CA ARG A 203 -28.79 -16.81 7.66
C ARG A 203 -29.38 -16.46 9.03
N PHE A 204 -29.13 -17.28 10.05
CA PHE A 204 -29.52 -16.99 11.43
C PHE A 204 -28.89 -15.67 11.87
N TYR A 205 -27.58 -15.52 11.79
CA TYR A 205 -26.88 -14.31 12.22
C TYR A 205 -27.26 -13.07 11.41
N ASP A 206 -27.51 -13.19 10.10
CA ASP A 206 -27.96 -12.08 9.26
C ASP A 206 -29.37 -11.58 9.68
N ARG A 207 -30.27 -12.50 10.01
CA ARG A 207 -31.60 -12.15 10.51
C ARG A 207 -31.54 -11.48 11.88
N TRP A 208 -30.65 -11.93 12.76
CA TRP A 208 -30.44 -11.30 14.06
C TRP A 208 -29.69 -9.96 13.98
N ASN A 209 -28.83 -9.75 12.98
CA ASN A 209 -28.22 -8.43 12.72
C ASN A 209 -29.25 -7.38 12.27
N SER A 210 -30.31 -7.84 11.59
CA SER A 210 -31.46 -7.03 11.15
C SER A 210 -32.62 -7.06 12.13
N TYR A 211 -32.39 -7.50 13.37
CA TYR A 211 -33.42 -7.66 14.39
C TYR A 211 -34.11 -6.34 14.72
N GLN A 212 -35.44 -6.35 14.67
CA GLN A 212 -36.27 -5.23 15.10
C GLN A 212 -37.20 -5.66 16.23
N SER A 213 -37.10 -4.93 17.34
CA SER A 213 -37.97 -5.12 18.49
C SER A 213 -39.25 -4.29 18.36
N TRP A 214 -40.39 -4.84 18.78
CA TRP A 214 -41.60 -4.05 19.04
C TRP A 214 -41.67 -3.51 20.48
N ARG A 215 -40.73 -3.89 21.36
CA ARG A 215 -40.69 -3.49 22.77
C ARG A 215 -40.71 -1.97 22.92
N ASP A 216 -41.51 -1.50 23.86
CA ASP A 216 -41.69 -0.09 24.17
C ASP A 216 -41.06 0.29 25.50
N PHE A 217 -40.37 1.43 25.52
CA PHE A 217 -39.61 1.91 26.68
C PHE A 217 -40.23 3.16 27.32
N SER A 218 -41.50 3.43 27.00
CA SER A 218 -42.22 4.60 27.53
C SER A 218 -42.36 4.58 29.05
N HIS A 219 -42.36 3.41 29.68
CA HIS A 219 -42.43 3.25 31.14
C HIS A 219 -41.08 3.51 31.83
N ALA A 220 -39.96 3.28 31.13
CA ALA A 220 -38.60 3.46 31.67
C ALA A 220 -38.07 4.88 31.45
N ALA A 221 -38.60 5.58 30.45
CA ALA A 221 -38.29 6.97 30.19
C ALA A 221 -39.13 7.90 31.08
N ASP A 222 -38.51 8.97 31.56
CA ASP A 222 -39.20 10.01 32.32
C ASP A 222 -39.86 10.99 31.34
N LEU A 223 -40.91 10.49 30.69
CA LEU A 223 -41.65 11.23 29.68
C LEU A 223 -42.59 12.25 30.32
N GLU A 224 -42.59 13.46 29.77
CA GLU A 224 -43.53 14.51 30.16
C GLU A 224 -44.84 14.38 29.39
N GLU A 225 -45.97 14.45 30.09
CA GLU A 225 -47.30 14.38 29.47
C GLU A 225 -47.63 15.69 28.75
N ILE A 226 -48.05 15.58 27.49
CA ILE A 226 -48.30 16.76 26.65
C ILE A 226 -49.78 17.12 26.71
N HIS A 227 -50.13 18.10 27.54
CA HIS A 227 -51.49 18.62 27.63
C HIS A 227 -51.87 19.51 26.43
N GLU A 228 -53.17 19.53 26.11
CA GLU A 228 -53.72 20.35 25.02
C GLU A 228 -53.63 21.86 25.30
N ASP A 229 -53.51 22.27 26.55
CA ASP A 229 -53.46 23.69 26.94
C ASP A 229 -52.05 24.31 26.80
N MET A 230 -51.01 23.49 26.58
CA MET A 230 -49.64 24.01 26.50
C MET A 230 -49.37 24.85 25.24
N PRO A 231 -48.54 25.91 25.33
CA PRO A 231 -48.04 26.65 24.17
C PRO A 231 -47.41 25.75 23.11
N ARG A 232 -47.52 26.15 21.84
CA ARG A 232 -47.00 25.37 20.70
C ARG A 232 -45.50 25.07 20.81
N GLU A 233 -44.72 26.00 21.34
CA GLU A 233 -43.27 25.87 21.47
C GLU A 233 -42.88 24.86 22.55
N GLU A 234 -43.55 24.90 23.70
CA GLU A 234 -43.37 23.93 24.79
C GLU A 234 -43.77 22.52 24.35
N LYS A 235 -44.90 22.37 23.66
CA LYS A 235 -45.29 21.08 23.05
C LYS A 235 -44.21 20.53 22.12
N ARG A 236 -43.60 21.38 21.29
CA ARG A 236 -42.50 20.98 20.39
C ARG A 236 -41.21 20.65 21.13
N PHE A 237 -40.98 21.27 22.27
CA PHE A 237 -39.84 20.98 23.12
C PHE A 237 -40.00 19.59 23.75
N TYR A 238 -41.11 19.34 24.46
CA TYR A 238 -41.37 18.06 25.13
C TYR A 238 -41.54 16.90 24.16
N LEU A 239 -42.14 17.10 22.97
CA LEU A 239 -42.16 16.07 21.93
C LEU A 239 -40.74 15.61 21.55
N ARG A 240 -39.84 16.57 21.31
CA ARG A 240 -38.44 16.27 20.95
C ARG A 240 -37.68 15.64 22.11
N GLU A 241 -37.93 16.07 23.34
CA GLU A 241 -37.26 15.51 24.52
C GLU A 241 -37.74 14.08 24.80
N ASN A 242 -39.05 13.84 24.77
CA ASN A 242 -39.64 12.52 24.88
C ASN A 242 -39.14 11.58 23.77
N GLU A 243 -39.11 12.05 22.53
CA GLU A 243 -38.53 11.28 21.40
C GLU A 243 -37.05 10.98 21.63
N ARG A 244 -36.27 11.94 22.15
CA ARG A 244 -34.85 11.74 22.47
C ARG A 244 -34.66 10.68 23.54
N GLN A 245 -35.44 10.73 24.62
CA GLN A 245 -35.38 9.74 25.69
C GLN A 245 -35.77 8.34 25.18
N LEU A 246 -36.87 8.22 24.45
CA LEU A 246 -37.27 6.95 23.83
C LEU A 246 -36.22 6.42 22.85
N ALA A 247 -35.62 7.30 22.05
CA ALA A 247 -34.54 6.93 21.13
C ALA A 247 -33.25 6.52 21.88
N HIS A 248 -33.02 7.01 23.10
CA HIS A 248 -31.93 6.54 23.95
C HIS A 248 -32.14 5.07 24.34
N PHE A 249 -33.25 4.74 24.99
CA PHE A 249 -33.54 3.36 25.42
C PHE A 249 -33.63 2.38 24.24
N LYS A 250 -34.23 2.80 23.12
CA LYS A 250 -34.22 1.98 21.89
C LYS A 250 -32.81 1.69 21.38
N ARG A 251 -31.89 2.65 21.47
CA ARG A 251 -30.49 2.45 21.09
C ARG A 251 -29.78 1.52 22.07
N GLU A 252 -30.01 1.65 23.36
CA GLU A 252 -29.44 0.74 24.38
C GLU A 252 -29.91 -0.69 24.16
N GLU A 253 -31.20 -0.91 23.90
CA GLU A 253 -31.72 -2.25 23.57
C GLU A 253 -31.10 -2.82 22.28
N GLN A 254 -31.01 -2.01 21.24
CA GLN A 254 -30.35 -2.44 20.00
C GLN A 254 -28.87 -2.78 20.23
N GLN A 255 -28.17 -2.01 21.07
CA GLN A 255 -26.80 -2.30 21.46
C GLN A 255 -26.71 -3.58 22.28
N ARG A 256 -27.64 -3.84 23.20
CA ARG A 256 -27.75 -5.08 23.98
C ARG A 256 -27.90 -6.29 23.07
N ILE A 257 -28.83 -6.25 22.12
CA ILE A 257 -29.04 -7.34 21.15
C ILE A 257 -27.83 -7.51 20.23
N ARG A 258 -27.22 -6.43 19.74
CA ARG A 258 -25.98 -6.52 18.95
C ARG A 258 -24.85 -7.16 19.75
N ALA A 259 -24.67 -6.78 21.00
CA ALA A 259 -23.66 -7.38 21.88
C ALA A 259 -23.92 -8.88 22.11
N LEU A 260 -25.19 -9.29 22.30
CA LEU A 260 -25.57 -10.70 22.37
C LEU A 260 -25.16 -11.47 21.10
N VAL A 261 -25.49 -10.91 19.93
CA VAL A 261 -25.21 -11.51 18.62
C VAL A 261 -23.71 -11.61 18.36
N GLU A 262 -22.96 -10.54 18.64
CA GLU A 262 -21.50 -10.51 18.49
C GLU A 262 -20.81 -11.51 19.41
N ARG A 263 -21.20 -11.58 20.69
CA ARG A 263 -20.67 -12.56 21.65
C ARG A 263 -20.97 -13.99 21.21
N ALA A 264 -22.21 -14.26 20.81
CA ALA A 264 -22.58 -15.58 20.30
C ALA A 264 -21.77 -15.95 19.06
N ARG A 265 -21.59 -15.02 18.12
CA ARG A 265 -20.83 -15.25 16.88
C ARG A 265 -19.35 -15.52 17.14
N LYS A 266 -18.75 -14.84 18.13
CA LYS A 266 -17.36 -15.04 18.53
C LYS A 266 -17.16 -16.41 19.18
N ASN A 267 -18.15 -16.90 19.90
CA ASN A 267 -18.10 -18.14 20.67
C ASN A 267 -18.69 -19.36 19.94
N ASP A 268 -19.33 -19.19 18.78
CA ASP A 268 -19.92 -20.30 18.02
C ASP A 268 -18.83 -21.28 17.53
N PRO A 269 -18.83 -22.55 17.97
CA PRO A 269 -17.80 -23.52 17.61
C PRO A 269 -17.73 -23.80 16.10
N ARG A 270 -18.85 -23.65 15.38
CA ARG A 270 -18.91 -23.89 13.93
C ARG A 270 -18.15 -22.80 13.18
N LEU A 271 -18.36 -21.55 13.58
CA LEU A 271 -17.68 -20.39 12.99
C LEU A 271 -16.21 -20.30 13.42
N GLN A 272 -15.89 -20.68 14.65
CA GLN A 272 -14.51 -20.77 15.12
C GLN A 272 -13.71 -21.79 14.30
N ARG A 273 -14.24 -22.99 14.06
CA ARG A 273 -13.61 -24.00 13.20
C ARG A 273 -13.37 -23.48 11.78
N GLN A 274 -14.35 -22.79 11.20
CA GLN A 274 -14.21 -22.20 9.87
C GLN A 274 -13.11 -21.13 9.82
N ARG A 275 -13.12 -20.22 10.80
CA ARG A 275 -12.11 -19.15 10.91
C ARG A 275 -10.71 -19.71 11.13
N GLN A 276 -10.56 -20.70 12.02
CA GLN A 276 -9.28 -21.37 12.26
C GLN A 276 -8.76 -22.05 10.99
N ALA A 277 -9.61 -22.76 10.25
CA ALA A 277 -9.22 -23.39 8.99
C ALA A 277 -8.78 -22.38 7.91
N GLU A 278 -9.46 -21.22 7.82
CA GLU A 278 -9.08 -20.15 6.90
C GLU A 278 -7.79 -19.46 7.33
N ASP A 279 -7.63 -19.16 8.63
CA ASP A 279 -6.41 -18.57 9.18
C ASP A 279 -5.20 -19.51 9.02
N ASP A 280 -5.38 -20.82 9.22
CA ASP A 280 -4.35 -21.83 8.98
C ASP A 280 -3.97 -21.95 7.50
N LYS A 281 -4.96 -21.88 6.60
CA LYS A 281 -4.69 -21.83 5.16
C LYS A 281 -3.87 -20.59 4.79
N ARG A 282 -4.27 -19.41 5.30
CA ARG A 282 -3.54 -18.15 5.07
C ARG A 282 -2.13 -18.19 5.64
N ARG A 283 -1.94 -18.77 6.84
CA ARG A 283 -0.62 -18.97 7.45
C ARG A 283 0.27 -19.85 6.57
N ARG A 284 -0.25 -20.98 6.10
CA ARG A 284 0.48 -21.88 5.18
C ARG A 284 0.86 -21.20 3.86
N GLU A 285 -0.01 -20.36 3.31
CA GLU A 285 0.29 -19.59 2.09
C GLU A 285 1.40 -18.55 2.31
N VAL A 286 1.37 -17.82 3.44
CA VAL A 286 2.42 -16.86 3.79
C VAL A 286 3.75 -17.58 4.05
N GLU A 287 3.74 -18.67 4.82
CA GLU A 287 4.91 -19.50 5.07
C GLU A 287 5.50 -20.05 3.77
N ALA A 288 4.66 -20.51 2.83
CA ALA A 288 5.12 -20.98 1.53
C ALA A 288 5.75 -19.86 0.68
N ARG A 289 5.15 -18.65 0.69
CA ARG A 289 5.70 -17.48 0.00
C ARG A 289 7.03 -17.04 0.58
N ASP A 290 7.14 -16.99 1.90
CA ASP A 290 8.35 -16.57 2.59
C ASP A 290 9.45 -17.64 2.43
N ALA A 291 9.10 -18.93 2.44
CA ALA A 291 10.02 -20.01 2.09
C ALA A 291 10.50 -19.94 0.63
N PHE A 292 9.62 -19.58 -0.31
CA PHE A 292 10.01 -19.36 -1.71
C PHE A 292 10.98 -18.18 -1.85
N ARG A 293 10.70 -17.06 -1.17
CA ARG A 293 11.58 -15.88 -1.15
C ARG A 293 12.96 -16.21 -0.56
N ALA A 294 13.00 -16.97 0.54
CA ALA A 294 14.24 -17.41 1.17
C ALA A 294 15.06 -18.32 0.23
N LYS A 295 14.41 -19.26 -0.48
CA LYS A 295 15.09 -20.09 -1.49
C LYS A 295 15.72 -19.26 -2.61
N LEU A 296 14.98 -18.28 -3.13
CA LEU A 296 15.48 -17.40 -4.19
C LEU A 296 16.68 -16.55 -3.71
N GLN A 297 16.63 -16.03 -2.48
CA GLN A 297 17.75 -15.28 -1.90
C GLN A 297 18.98 -16.15 -1.68
N ASN A 298 18.81 -17.37 -1.15
CA ASN A 298 19.90 -18.33 -0.98
C ASN A 298 20.52 -18.70 -2.32
N GLU A 299 19.72 -18.94 -3.36
CA GLU A 299 20.22 -19.22 -4.71
C GLU A 299 21.00 -18.03 -5.28
N GLN A 300 20.51 -16.80 -5.10
CA GLN A 300 21.23 -15.59 -5.53
C GLN A 300 22.54 -15.40 -4.76
N GLN A 301 22.55 -15.66 -3.45
CA GLN A 301 23.77 -15.61 -2.64
C GLN A 301 24.79 -16.64 -3.11
N GLN A 302 24.37 -17.89 -3.38
CA GLN A 302 25.25 -18.91 -3.94
C GLN A 302 25.84 -18.48 -5.28
N LYS A 303 25.02 -17.95 -6.20
CA LYS A 303 25.51 -17.44 -7.50
C LYS A 303 26.49 -16.28 -7.34
N ARG A 304 26.27 -15.38 -6.38
CA ARG A 304 27.20 -14.28 -6.09
C ARG A 304 28.53 -14.78 -5.53
N LEU A 305 28.50 -15.69 -4.58
CA LEU A 305 29.70 -16.31 -4.02
C LEU A 305 30.49 -17.06 -5.11
N GLU A 306 29.83 -17.81 -5.98
CA GLU A 306 30.47 -18.50 -7.11
C GLU A 306 31.08 -17.52 -8.13
N GLN A 307 30.42 -16.40 -8.41
CA GLN A 307 30.97 -15.33 -9.26
C GLN A 307 32.20 -14.67 -8.62
N GLU A 308 32.14 -14.34 -7.33
CA GLU A 308 33.28 -13.77 -6.60
C GLU A 308 34.48 -14.73 -6.59
N GLU A 309 34.26 -16.03 -6.38
CA GLU A 309 35.31 -17.04 -6.45
C GLU A 309 35.93 -17.13 -7.85
N ARG A 310 35.10 -17.12 -8.90
CA ARG A 310 35.58 -17.10 -10.30
C ARG A 310 36.36 -15.84 -10.62
N GLU A 311 35.94 -14.68 -10.14
CA GLU A 311 36.67 -13.42 -10.34
C GLU A 311 38.00 -13.41 -9.58
N ARG A 312 38.03 -13.91 -8.34
CA ARG A 312 39.27 -14.06 -7.58
C ARG A 312 40.23 -15.02 -8.28
N ALA A 313 39.74 -16.16 -8.78
CA ALA A 313 40.54 -17.11 -9.54
C ALA A 313 41.08 -16.48 -10.85
N LYS A 314 40.26 -15.71 -11.58
CA LYS A 314 40.71 -14.97 -12.77
C LYS A 314 41.78 -13.95 -12.45
N LYS A 315 41.57 -13.11 -11.42
CA LYS A 315 42.56 -12.11 -10.99
C LYS A 315 43.86 -12.77 -10.52
N GLU A 316 43.78 -13.90 -9.84
CA GLU A 316 44.96 -14.65 -9.42
C GLU A 316 45.69 -15.25 -10.63
N ALA A 317 44.97 -15.83 -11.59
CA ALA A 317 45.55 -16.33 -12.84
C ALA A 317 46.19 -15.21 -13.67
N GLU A 318 45.54 -14.05 -13.81
CA GLU A 318 46.10 -12.86 -14.46
C GLU A 318 47.36 -12.36 -13.74
N ARG A 319 47.35 -12.34 -12.41
CA ARG A 319 48.53 -11.97 -11.61
C ARG A 319 49.70 -12.93 -11.84
N ARG A 320 49.42 -14.24 -11.87
CA ARG A 320 50.43 -15.27 -12.17
C ARG A 320 50.99 -15.11 -13.58
N ALA A 321 50.12 -14.96 -14.59
CA ALA A 321 50.53 -14.73 -15.97
C ALA A 321 51.35 -13.44 -16.14
N ALA A 322 50.97 -12.36 -15.45
CA ALA A 322 51.73 -11.10 -15.46
C ALA A 322 53.10 -11.24 -14.76
N GLN A 323 53.21 -12.08 -13.73
CA GLN A 323 54.48 -12.42 -13.09
C GLN A 323 55.37 -13.22 -14.05
N GLU A 324 54.83 -14.24 -14.71
CA GLU A 324 55.56 -15.04 -15.71
C GLU A 324 56.12 -14.18 -16.85
N ILE A 325 55.34 -13.22 -17.37
CA ILE A 325 55.82 -12.29 -18.41
C ILE A 325 56.96 -11.41 -17.88
N LYS A 326 56.85 -10.89 -16.65
CA LYS A 326 57.90 -10.07 -16.03
C LYS A 326 59.18 -10.87 -15.80
N ASP A 327 59.06 -12.12 -15.35
CA ASP A 327 60.21 -12.98 -15.11
C ASP A 327 60.88 -13.40 -16.43
N ALA A 328 60.10 -13.69 -17.48
CA ALA A 328 60.63 -13.93 -18.82
C ALA A 328 61.33 -12.69 -19.42
N MET A 329 60.82 -11.48 -19.16
CA MET A 329 61.48 -10.23 -19.56
C MET A 329 62.81 -10.01 -18.84
N ARG A 330 62.89 -10.33 -17.54
CA ARG A 330 64.14 -10.28 -16.78
C ARG A 330 65.14 -11.30 -17.30
N GLN A 331 64.70 -12.51 -17.64
CA GLN A 331 65.56 -13.54 -18.24
C GLN A 331 66.16 -13.04 -19.56
N ALA A 332 65.34 -12.52 -20.49
CA ALA A 332 65.83 -11.98 -21.76
C ALA A 332 66.84 -10.83 -21.61
N HIS A 333 66.63 -9.93 -20.63
CA HIS A 333 67.60 -8.90 -20.28
C HIS A 333 68.93 -9.51 -19.80
N THR A 334 68.85 -10.51 -18.93
CA THR A 334 70.01 -11.20 -18.36
C THR A 334 70.79 -11.94 -19.45
N ASP A 335 70.11 -12.57 -20.40
CA ASP A 335 70.74 -13.29 -21.52
C ASP A 335 71.47 -12.35 -22.48
N VAL A 336 70.92 -11.17 -22.78
CA VAL A 336 71.61 -10.15 -23.60
C VAL A 336 72.85 -9.62 -22.89
N VAL A 337 72.78 -9.35 -21.59
CA VAL A 337 73.96 -8.96 -20.81
C VAL A 337 75.01 -10.08 -20.83
N ALA A 338 74.61 -11.34 -20.63
CA ALA A 338 75.51 -12.49 -20.64
C ALA A 338 76.24 -12.65 -21.99
N LEU A 339 75.55 -12.41 -23.12
CA LEU A 339 76.15 -12.42 -24.45
C LEU A 339 77.32 -11.42 -24.53
N PHE A 340 77.09 -10.15 -24.18
CA PHE A 340 78.14 -9.13 -24.26
C PHE A 340 79.29 -9.34 -23.25
N VAL A 341 79.00 -9.88 -22.06
CA VAL A 341 80.03 -10.27 -21.08
C VAL A 341 80.92 -11.38 -21.63
N SER A 342 80.31 -12.44 -22.20
CA SER A 342 81.06 -13.61 -22.70
C SER A 342 82.07 -13.26 -23.80
N HIS A 343 81.80 -12.21 -24.58
CA HIS A 343 82.66 -11.73 -25.66
C HIS A 343 83.58 -10.57 -25.25
N GLN A 344 83.62 -10.16 -23.97
CA GLN A 344 84.40 -9.02 -23.47
C GLN A 344 84.05 -7.69 -24.17
N LEU A 345 82.77 -7.49 -24.48
CA LEU A 345 82.24 -6.32 -25.18
C LEU A 345 81.34 -5.46 -24.28
N LEU A 346 81.32 -5.71 -22.96
CA LEU A 346 80.54 -4.94 -21.99
C LEU A 346 81.43 -4.01 -21.17
N ASP A 347 81.04 -2.74 -21.09
CA ASP A 347 81.57 -1.74 -20.16
C ASP A 347 80.52 -1.39 -19.10
N GLU A 348 80.90 -1.51 -17.83
CA GLU A 348 80.05 -1.26 -16.66
C GLU A 348 79.91 0.24 -16.33
N ALA A 349 80.60 1.12 -17.07
CA ALA A 349 80.47 2.56 -16.90
C ALA A 349 79.03 3.04 -17.13
N SER A 350 78.52 3.88 -16.22
CA SER A 350 77.14 4.37 -16.19
C SER A 350 76.80 5.43 -17.24
N SER A 351 77.65 5.65 -18.25
CA SER A 351 77.50 6.73 -19.22
C SER A 351 76.83 6.26 -20.51
N ASN A 352 75.83 6.97 -21.00
CA ASN A 352 75.01 6.53 -22.12
C ASN A 352 75.65 6.74 -23.51
N LYS A 353 76.98 6.84 -23.66
CA LYS A 353 77.65 6.99 -24.97
C LYS A 353 77.59 5.64 -25.74
N LEU A 354 77.39 5.66 -27.07
CA LEU A 354 77.61 4.44 -27.90
C LEU A 354 79.06 4.45 -28.35
N PHE A 355 79.68 3.28 -28.30
CA PHE A 355 80.95 3.03 -28.98
C PHE A 355 80.71 2.07 -30.13
N CYS A 356 81.68 1.99 -31.03
CA CYS A 356 81.68 1.02 -32.13
C CYS A 356 82.34 -0.32 -31.73
N THR A 357 83.01 -0.35 -30.57
CA THR A 357 83.78 -1.49 -30.07
C THR A 357 83.19 -2.14 -28.82
N VAL A 358 82.49 -1.37 -27.98
CA VAL A 358 81.99 -1.81 -26.66
C VAL A 358 80.56 -1.30 -26.43
N VAL A 359 79.73 -2.13 -25.79
CA VAL A 359 78.38 -1.77 -25.34
C VAL A 359 78.41 -1.46 -23.85
N ARG A 360 77.75 -0.38 -23.45
CA ARG A 360 77.59 -0.06 -22.03
C ARG A 360 76.31 -0.63 -21.44
N GLN A 361 76.40 -1.08 -20.19
CA GLN A 361 75.27 -1.68 -19.49
C GLN A 361 74.06 -0.73 -19.36
N SER A 362 74.30 0.58 -19.21
CA SER A 362 73.24 1.59 -19.13
C SER A 362 72.39 1.68 -20.41
N ASN A 363 72.97 1.36 -21.57
CA ASN A 363 72.26 1.34 -22.84
C ASN A 363 71.37 0.08 -22.98
N ILE A 364 71.82 -1.05 -22.42
CA ILE A 364 71.03 -2.30 -22.37
C ILE A 364 69.84 -2.14 -21.41
N THR A 365 70.07 -1.59 -20.21
CA THR A 365 68.99 -1.35 -19.24
C THR A 365 67.99 -0.33 -19.76
N TRP A 366 68.44 0.72 -20.46
CA TRP A 366 67.55 1.66 -21.13
C TRP A 366 66.69 0.97 -22.20
N LEU A 367 67.29 0.16 -23.08
CA LEU A 367 66.58 -0.55 -24.13
C LEU A 367 65.46 -1.43 -23.56
N PHE A 368 65.78 -2.27 -22.56
CA PHE A 368 64.80 -3.15 -21.93
C PHE A 368 63.78 -2.41 -21.05
N SER A 369 64.08 -1.21 -20.56
CA SER A 369 63.08 -0.34 -19.90
C SER A 369 62.01 0.19 -20.85
N LYS A 370 62.29 0.18 -22.16
CA LYS A 370 61.38 0.65 -23.22
C LYS A 370 60.71 -0.48 -23.98
N ILE A 371 61.07 -1.73 -23.71
CA ILE A 371 60.42 -2.90 -24.29
C ILE A 371 59.31 -3.38 -23.36
N ASN A 372 58.05 -3.31 -23.82
CA ASN A 372 56.87 -3.76 -23.06
C ASN A 372 56.34 -5.12 -23.52
N GLN A 373 56.96 -5.77 -24.51
CA GLN A 373 56.51 -7.04 -25.08
C GLN A 373 57.61 -8.10 -25.04
N LEU A 374 57.28 -9.30 -24.57
CA LEU A 374 58.21 -10.43 -24.51
C LEU A 374 58.79 -10.79 -25.89
N ALA A 375 57.96 -10.78 -26.93
CA ALA A 375 58.40 -11.07 -28.30
C ALA A 375 59.46 -10.08 -28.80
N ALA A 376 59.35 -8.79 -28.45
CA ALA A 376 60.32 -7.79 -28.84
C ALA A 376 61.66 -7.96 -28.10
N ALA A 377 61.63 -8.36 -26.82
CA ALA A 377 62.84 -8.69 -26.06
C ALA A 377 63.58 -9.90 -26.66
N GLN A 378 62.85 -10.93 -27.05
CA GLN A 378 63.42 -12.13 -27.71
C GLN A 378 63.97 -11.81 -29.11
N GLN A 379 63.32 -10.92 -29.87
CA GLN A 379 63.82 -10.47 -31.18
C GLN A 379 65.14 -9.71 -31.08
N VAL A 380 65.34 -8.91 -30.04
CA VAL A 380 66.63 -8.23 -29.80
C VAL A 380 67.74 -9.27 -29.61
N LEU A 381 67.51 -10.26 -28.75
CA LEU A 381 68.46 -11.33 -28.51
C LEU A 381 68.71 -12.17 -29.78
N ALA A 382 67.66 -12.52 -30.53
CA ALA A 382 67.78 -13.28 -31.78
C ALA A 382 68.57 -12.54 -32.87
N ARG A 383 68.41 -11.21 -32.97
CA ARG A 383 69.18 -10.37 -33.91
C ARG A 383 70.67 -10.31 -33.55
N LEU A 384 71.01 -10.46 -32.26
CA LEU A 384 72.38 -10.40 -31.78
C LEU A 384 73.09 -11.77 -31.83
N GLN A 385 72.35 -12.88 -31.70
CA GLN A 385 72.87 -14.25 -31.59
C GLN A 385 73.41 -14.90 -32.89
N GLY A 386 73.78 -14.12 -33.90
CA GLY A 386 74.33 -14.66 -35.16
C GLY A 386 75.32 -13.74 -35.88
N LEU A 387 75.75 -12.65 -35.23
CA LEU A 387 76.61 -11.62 -35.81
C LEU A 387 78.07 -11.80 -35.38
N SER A 388 79.01 -11.27 -36.17
CA SER A 388 80.44 -11.40 -35.88
C SER A 388 80.87 -10.57 -34.67
N THR A 389 81.53 -11.20 -33.71
CA THR A 389 82.11 -10.57 -32.50
C THR A 389 83.58 -10.17 -32.69
N ALA A 390 84.13 -10.30 -33.90
CA ALA A 390 85.52 -9.97 -34.19
C ALA A 390 85.71 -8.45 -34.36
N ARG A 391 86.83 -7.91 -33.88
CA ARG A 391 87.22 -6.50 -34.07
C ARG A 391 87.84 -6.33 -35.46
N VAL A 392 87.22 -5.53 -36.32
CA VAL A 392 87.67 -5.28 -37.70
C VAL A 392 88.08 -3.81 -37.84
N PRO A 393 89.16 -3.47 -38.58
CA PRO A 393 89.57 -2.07 -38.79
C PRO A 393 88.56 -1.28 -39.65
N ARG A 394 88.32 -0.04 -39.26
CA ARG A 394 87.34 0.87 -39.86
C ARG A 394 87.89 1.49 -41.15
N HIS A 395 87.31 1.17 -42.31
CA HIS A 395 87.68 1.79 -43.59
C HIS A 395 86.87 3.08 -43.81
N SER A 396 87.53 4.24 -43.79
CA SER A 396 86.88 5.53 -44.07
C SER A 396 86.51 5.65 -45.55
N THR A 397 85.23 5.71 -45.87
CA THR A 397 84.73 6.15 -47.17
C THR A 397 83.96 7.44 -47.00
N THR A 398 84.60 8.58 -47.34
CA THR A 398 84.02 9.75 -48.03
C THR A 398 85.09 10.81 -48.26
N LEU A 399 85.31 11.18 -49.54
CA LEU A 399 86.05 12.36 -49.98
C LEU A 399 85.31 13.64 -49.54
N ASP A 400 85.96 14.54 -48.80
CA ASP A 400 86.24 15.93 -49.21
C ASP A 400 86.94 16.74 -48.11
N SER A 401 88.14 17.23 -48.46
CA SER A 401 88.93 18.38 -47.98
C SER A 401 89.03 18.74 -46.48
N ALA A 402 90.19 18.35 -45.92
CA ALA A 402 91.20 19.20 -45.28
C ALA A 402 90.79 20.52 -44.57
N VAL A 403 90.78 20.48 -43.23
CA VAL A 403 91.39 21.49 -42.34
C VAL A 403 92.01 20.74 -41.14
N ALA A 404 93.23 21.12 -40.78
CA ALA A 404 94.10 20.44 -39.84
C ALA A 404 93.71 20.60 -38.36
N ALA A 405 94.18 19.60 -37.58
CA ALA A 405 94.49 19.62 -36.15
C ALA A 405 93.30 19.59 -35.16
N ASP A 406 93.02 18.39 -34.64
CA ASP A 406 93.30 18.13 -33.23
C ASP A 406 93.66 16.65 -33.02
N ALA A 407 94.77 16.41 -32.35
CA ALA A 407 95.39 15.10 -32.16
C ALA A 407 95.14 14.64 -30.71
N THR A 408 93.89 14.27 -30.42
CA THR A 408 93.51 13.45 -29.25
C THR A 408 92.18 12.73 -29.55
N ALA A 409 92.17 11.88 -30.58
CA ALA A 409 91.08 10.94 -30.80
C ALA A 409 91.59 9.55 -30.46
N ASP A 410 90.96 8.94 -29.44
CA ASP A 410 91.28 7.64 -28.87
C ASP A 410 91.55 6.58 -29.96
N GLU A 411 92.64 5.80 -29.81
CA GLU A 411 92.97 4.64 -30.68
C GLU A 411 91.83 3.60 -30.76
N GLU A 412 90.81 3.72 -29.92
CA GLU A 412 89.60 2.91 -29.91
C GLU A 412 88.61 3.22 -31.06
N GLU A 413 88.74 4.34 -31.78
CA GLU A 413 87.83 4.69 -32.89
C GLU A 413 88.21 4.11 -34.26
N LYS A 414 89.32 3.36 -34.35
CA LYS A 414 89.80 2.72 -35.59
C LYS A 414 89.30 1.28 -35.79
N GLN A 415 88.58 0.70 -34.83
CA GLN A 415 88.06 -0.67 -34.90
C GLN A 415 86.54 -0.67 -34.71
N GLU A 416 85.84 -1.61 -35.36
CA GLU A 416 84.40 -1.81 -35.21
C GLU A 416 84.07 -3.27 -34.94
N VAL A 417 82.99 -3.50 -34.20
CA VAL A 417 82.42 -4.83 -33.95
C VAL A 417 80.99 -4.84 -34.48
N GLU A 418 80.70 -5.78 -35.38
CA GLU A 418 79.42 -5.87 -36.09
C GLU A 418 78.22 -5.99 -35.13
N VAL A 419 78.34 -6.82 -34.09
CA VAL A 419 77.29 -7.00 -33.06
C VAL A 419 77.00 -5.68 -32.32
N VAL A 420 78.03 -4.86 -32.06
CA VAL A 420 77.91 -3.58 -31.35
C VAL A 420 77.24 -2.52 -32.26
N LEU A 421 77.56 -2.52 -33.55
CA LEU A 421 76.91 -1.63 -34.53
C LEU A 421 75.43 -1.96 -34.73
N VAL A 422 75.09 -3.26 -34.81
CA VAL A 422 73.68 -3.68 -34.91
C VAL A 422 72.92 -3.38 -33.61
N PHE A 423 73.55 -3.55 -32.44
CA PHE A 423 72.96 -3.11 -31.17
C PHE A 423 72.71 -1.60 -31.13
N ASN A 424 73.66 -0.79 -31.61
CA ASN A 424 73.51 0.66 -31.74
C ASN A 424 72.37 1.04 -32.70
N ALA A 425 72.21 0.30 -33.80
CA ALA A 425 71.10 0.46 -34.73
C ALA A 425 69.75 0.14 -34.07
N ILE A 426 69.67 -0.94 -33.28
CA ILE A 426 68.46 -1.30 -32.51
C ILE A 426 68.10 -0.20 -31.50
N ILE A 427 69.08 0.40 -30.84
CA ILE A 427 68.84 1.55 -29.96
C ILE A 427 68.27 2.73 -30.75
N HIS A 428 68.86 3.09 -31.88
CA HIS A 428 68.37 4.21 -32.69
C HIS A 428 67.00 3.94 -33.33
N GLU A 429 66.68 2.68 -33.68
CA GLU A 429 65.33 2.26 -34.06
C GLU A 429 64.36 2.50 -32.90
N LYS A 430 64.72 2.09 -31.69
CA LYS A 430 63.89 2.29 -30.50
C LYS A 430 63.77 3.75 -30.05
N GLU A 431 64.82 4.57 -30.19
CA GLU A 431 64.75 6.02 -29.96
C GLU A 431 63.76 6.67 -30.95
N ARG A 432 63.74 6.22 -32.21
CA ARG A 432 62.78 6.70 -33.22
C ARG A 432 61.35 6.25 -32.94
N GLU A 433 61.15 5.03 -32.45
CA GLU A 433 59.83 4.51 -32.07
C GLU A 433 59.27 5.19 -30.82
N VAL A 434 60.10 5.39 -29.78
CA VAL A 434 59.71 6.04 -28.52
C VAL A 434 59.63 7.57 -28.68
N GLY A 435 60.34 8.14 -29.67
CA GLY A 435 60.37 9.57 -29.95
C GLY A 435 61.27 10.39 -29.02
N PHE A 436 61.97 9.73 -28.11
CA PHE A 436 62.94 10.33 -27.19
C PHE A 436 64.28 9.61 -27.29
N THR A 437 65.37 10.36 -27.23
CA THR A 437 66.71 9.81 -27.12
C THR A 437 66.91 9.19 -25.73
N ARG A 438 67.94 8.37 -25.59
CA ARG A 438 68.46 7.88 -24.30
C ARG A 438 68.89 8.97 -23.30
N TYR A 439 69.01 10.22 -23.74
CA TYR A 439 69.28 11.38 -22.90
C TYR A 439 68.01 12.15 -22.51
N GLY A 440 66.84 11.75 -23.04
CA GLY A 440 65.55 12.40 -22.77
C GLY A 440 65.20 13.52 -23.73
N ASP A 441 66.00 13.74 -24.78
CA ASP A 441 65.74 14.77 -25.79
C ASP A 441 64.72 14.25 -26.83
N PRO A 442 63.79 15.07 -27.32
CA PRO A 442 62.90 14.67 -28.39
C PRO A 442 63.68 14.41 -29.69
N VAL A 443 63.48 13.25 -30.30
CA VAL A 443 64.13 12.90 -31.57
C VAL A 443 63.53 13.77 -32.68
N LYS A 444 64.36 14.57 -33.36
CA LYS A 444 63.92 15.37 -34.51
C LYS A 444 63.37 14.42 -35.58
N LYS A 445 62.05 14.46 -35.81
CA LYS A 445 61.42 13.77 -36.95
C LYS A 445 62.13 14.23 -38.23
N ALA A 446 62.69 13.30 -38.98
CA ALA A 446 63.14 13.58 -40.34
C ALA A 446 61.96 14.17 -41.13
N PRO A 447 62.17 15.21 -41.97
CA PRO A 447 61.09 15.80 -42.75
C PRO A 447 60.48 14.71 -43.64
N ALA A 448 59.20 14.41 -43.42
CA ALA A 448 58.48 13.46 -44.24
C ALA A 448 58.50 13.95 -45.70
N ALA A 449 59.07 13.14 -46.59
CA ALA A 449 58.98 13.37 -48.02
C ALA A 449 57.49 13.48 -48.40
N LYS A 450 57.10 14.62 -48.98
CA LYS A 450 55.74 14.88 -49.47
C LYS A 450 55.31 13.76 -50.41
N GLN A 451 54.37 12.93 -49.98
CA GLN A 451 53.59 12.10 -50.88
C GLN A 451 52.63 13.02 -51.67
N PRO A 452 52.48 12.82 -53.00
CA PRO A 452 51.56 13.63 -53.80
C PRO A 452 50.10 13.31 -53.41
N ALA A 453 49.30 14.37 -53.37
CA ALA A 453 47.90 14.37 -52.97
C ALA A 453 47.05 13.42 -53.84
N ALA A 454 46.43 12.41 -53.20
CA ALA A 454 45.37 11.62 -53.80
C ALA A 454 44.06 12.42 -53.80
N ALA A 455 43.48 12.55 -54.99
CA ALA A 455 42.22 13.24 -55.25
C ALA A 455 41.04 12.61 -54.51
N THR A 456 40.35 13.41 -53.71
CA THR A 456 38.99 13.14 -53.22
C THR A 456 37.99 13.25 -54.37
N SER A 457 37.41 12.13 -54.80
CA SER A 457 36.15 12.11 -55.54
C SER A 457 34.98 12.00 -54.56
N ALA A 458 34.09 13.00 -54.61
CA ALA A 458 32.84 13.01 -53.90
C ALA A 458 31.84 12.07 -54.58
N ALA A 459 31.32 11.09 -53.85
CA ALA A 459 30.14 10.32 -54.23
C ALA A 459 29.11 10.40 -53.10
N ALA A 460 27.94 10.94 -53.45
CA ALA A 460 26.81 11.16 -52.59
C ALA A 460 25.99 9.86 -52.38
N ALA A 461 25.70 9.54 -51.13
CA ALA A 461 24.59 8.68 -50.67
C ALA A 461 24.42 9.02 -49.18
N GLY A 462 23.33 9.65 -48.73
CA GLY A 462 21.99 9.07 -48.65
C GLY A 462 21.63 8.98 -47.16
N ALA A 463 20.93 9.99 -46.63
CA ALA A 463 20.50 10.06 -45.24
C ALA A 463 19.31 9.12 -44.98
N PRO A 464 19.20 8.48 -43.80
CA PRO A 464 17.93 7.98 -43.29
C PRO A 464 17.36 8.90 -42.20
N ALA A 465 16.04 9.10 -42.30
CA ALA A 465 15.18 9.89 -41.43
C ALA A 465 15.04 9.30 -40.00
N PRO A 466 14.66 10.12 -39.00
CA PRO A 466 14.40 9.67 -37.64
C PRO A 466 13.02 9.00 -37.54
N ALA A 467 12.98 7.79 -37.00
CA ALA A 467 11.72 7.12 -36.65
C ALA A 467 11.18 7.65 -35.31
N TRP A 468 9.85 7.78 -35.27
CA TRP A 468 9.02 8.10 -34.11
C TRP A 468 9.02 7.00 -33.06
#